data_AF-A0A7W3NI91-F1
#
_entry.id   AF-A0A7W3NI91-F1
#
_cell.length_a   1.000
_cell.length_b   1.000
_cell.length_c   1.000
_cell.angle_alpha   90.00
_cell.angle_beta   90.00
_cell.angle_gamma   90.00
#
_symmetry.space_group_name_H-M   'P 1'
#
loop_
_entity.id
_entity.type
_entity.pdbx_description
1 polymer ?
#
loop_
_entity_poly.entity_id
_entity_poly.type
_entity_poly.pdbx_seq_one_letter_code
_entity_poly.pdbx_strand_id
1 'polypeptide(L)' 'MESLIAAVREQDEAARFLAWPGDFDLDRGDHVEEVHLASGTALDGFAGDGHDSPLP' A
#
# COMPACT_ATOMS: atom_id res chain seq x y z
N MET A 1 11.08 3.74 16.82
CA MET A 1 10.78 2.42 16.24
C MET A 1 10.35 2.71 14.82
N GLU A 2 11.11 2.21 13.86
CA GLU A 2 10.83 2.48 12.45
C GLU A 2 9.73 1.54 11.96
N SER A 3 8.81 2.09 11.17
CA SER A 3 7.77 1.30 10.52
C SER A 3 8.41 0.37 9.51
N LEU A 4 7.91 -0.86 9.39
CA LEU A 4 8.33 -1.78 8.33
C LEU A 4 8.21 -1.13 6.95
N ILE A 5 7.14 -0.36 6.71
CA ILE A 5 6.92 0.33 5.42
C ILE A 5 7.98 1.41 5.18
N ALA A 6 8.41 2.13 6.22
CA ALA A 6 9.49 3.10 6.09
C ALA A 6 10.81 2.40 5.74
N ALA A 7 11.14 1.31 6.43
CA ALA A 7 12.35 0.52 6.14
C ALA A 7 12.33 -0.09 4.72
N VAL A 8 11.15 -0.48 4.22
CA VAL A 8 10.99 -0.96 2.84
C VAL A 8 11.21 0.16 1.82
N ARG A 9 10.71 1.38 2.08
CA ARG A 9 10.93 2.55 1.19
C ARG A 9 12.40 2.93 1.06
N GLU A 10 13.21 2.67 2.10
CA GLU A 10 14.64 2.96 2.10
C GLU A 10 15.49 1.87 1.43
N GLN A 11 14.90 0.74 1.04
CA GLN A 11 15.58 -0.41 0.45
C GLN A 11 15.06 -0.72 -0.96
N ASP A 12 15.75 -0.17 -1.97
CA ASP A 12 15.34 -0.28 -3.39
C ASP A 12 15.07 -1.71 -3.86
N GLU A 13 15.87 -2.69 -3.43
CA GLU A 13 15.70 -4.09 -3.81
C GLU A 13 14.39 -4.68 -3.24
N ALA A 14 14.08 -4.35 -1.99
CA ALA A 14 12.85 -4.80 -1.33
C ALA A 14 11.62 -4.13 -1.98
N ALA A 15 11.66 -2.81 -2.19
CA ALA A 15 10.60 -2.08 -2.86
C ALA A 15 10.33 -2.64 -4.27
N ARG A 16 11.39 -2.90 -5.04
CA ARG A 16 11.27 -3.48 -6.39
C ARG A 16 10.68 -4.88 -6.39
N PHE A 17 11.10 -5.74 -5.46
CA PHE A 17 10.58 -7.10 -5.34
C PHE A 17 9.09 -7.11 -4.96
N LEU A 18 8.68 -6.19 -4.09
CA LEU A 18 7.28 -6.04 -3.70
C LEU A 18 6.42 -5.49 -4.83
N ALA A 19 6.91 -4.50 -5.59
CA ALA A 19 6.22 -3.99 -6.78
C ALA A 19 6.08 -5.06 -7.88
N TRP A 20 7.08 -5.91 -8.07
CA TRP A 20 7.01 -7.03 -9.00
C TRP A 20 7.85 -8.21 -8.49
N PRO A 21 7.27 -9.41 -8.29
CA PRO A 21 5.99 -9.89 -8.82
C PRO A 21 4.76 -9.62 -7.91
N GLY A 22 4.92 -8.87 -6.82
CA GLY A 22 3.88 -8.73 -5.79
C GLY A 22 2.77 -7.70 -6.07
N ASP A 23 2.90 -6.88 -7.11
CA ASP A 23 2.00 -5.77 -7.44
C ASP A 23 1.74 -4.81 -6.26
N PHE A 24 2.70 -4.69 -5.34
CA PHE A 24 2.55 -3.84 -4.17
C PHE A 24 3.04 -2.41 -4.48
N ASP A 25 2.13 -1.46 -4.42
CA ASP A 25 2.40 -0.05 -4.63
C ASP A 25 2.49 0.69 -3.29
N LEU A 26 3.71 1.11 -2.96
CA LEU A 26 3.98 1.89 -1.74
C LEU A 26 3.31 3.26 -1.80
N ASP A 27 3.04 3.82 -2.97
CA ASP A 27 2.48 5.16 -3.12
C ASP A 27 0.95 5.17 -3.29
N ARG A 28 0.33 3.98 -3.41
CA ARG A 28 -1.12 3.83 -3.45
C ARG A 28 -1.74 3.93 -2.05
N GLY A 29 -2.11 5.13 -1.64
CA GLY A 29 -2.76 5.41 -0.36
C GLY A 29 -4.29 5.48 -0.39
N ASP A 30 -4.90 5.43 -1.57
CA ASP A 30 -6.35 5.62 -1.70
C ASP A 30 -7.15 4.40 -1.22
N HIS A 31 -8.21 4.66 -0.47
CA HIS A 31 -9.22 3.65 -0.16
C HIS A 31 -10.27 3.59 -1.27
N VAL A 32 -10.60 2.39 -1.72
CA VAL A 32 -11.68 2.16 -2.72
C VAL A 32 -13.09 2.28 -2.11
N GLU A 33 -13.18 2.33 -0.79
CA GLU A 33 -14.40 2.51 0.00
C GLU A 33 -14.12 3.37 1.24
N GLU A 34 -15.17 3.91 1.87
CA GLU A 34 -15.02 4.67 3.11
C GLU A 34 -14.67 3.75 4.29
N VAL A 35 -13.42 3.80 4.75
CA VAL A 35 -12.95 3.00 5.89
C VAL A 35 -12.88 3.85 7.15
N HIS A 36 -13.61 3.42 8.18
CA HIS A 36 -13.65 4.09 9.48
C HIS A 36 -13.38 3.09 10.62
N LEU A 37 -12.70 3.56 11.67
CA LEU A 37 -12.60 2.85 12.95
C LEU A 37 -13.98 2.72 13.60
N ALA A 38 -14.10 1.82 14.59
CA ALA A 38 -15.32 1.72 15.41
C ALA A 38 -15.68 3.03 16.14
N SER A 39 -14.72 3.93 16.32
CA SER A 39 -14.92 5.29 16.84
C SER A 39 -15.54 6.26 15.83
N GLY A 40 -15.68 5.86 14.56
CA GLY A 40 -16.08 6.72 13.44
C GLY A 40 -14.93 7.54 12.83
N THR A 41 -13.70 7.38 13.30
CA THR A 41 -12.53 8.07 12.75
C THR A 41 -12.12 7.46 11.41
N ALA A 42 -11.92 8.27 10.37
CA ALA A 42 -11.43 7.81 9.08
C ALA A 42 -10.03 7.21 9.22
N LEU A 43 -9.73 6.18 8.43
CA LEU A 43 -8.38 5.65 8.30
C LEU A 43 -7.67 6.29 7.11
N ASP A 44 -6.38 6.56 7.31
CA ASP A 44 -5.48 7.01 6.25
C ASP A 44 -4.77 5.79 5.64
N GLY A 45 -4.90 5.61 4.34
CA GLY A 45 -4.13 4.62 3.61
C GLY A 45 -2.67 5.07 3.42
N PHE A 46 -1.77 4.10 3.38
CA PHE A 46 -0.31 4.37 3.35
C PHE A 46 0.48 3.48 2.38
N ALA A 47 -0.15 2.43 1.82
CA ALA A 47 0.33 1.56 0.75
C ALA A 47 -0.83 0.61 0.34
N GLY A 48 -0.77 0.04 -0.87
CA GLY A 48 -1.81 -0.88 -1.37
C GLY A 48 -1.29 -1.89 -2.38
N ASP A 49 -2.04 -2.96 -2.64
CA ASP A 49 -1.79 -3.84 -3.79
C ASP A 49 -2.54 -3.33 -5.02
N GLY A 50 -1.94 -3.48 -6.19
CA GLY A 50 -2.57 -3.34 -7.49
C GLY A 50 -3.29 -4.63 -7.86
N HIS A 51 -4.58 -4.51 -8.17
CA HIS A 51 -5.20 -5.40 -9.13
C HIS A 51 -6.13 -4.55 -10.00
N ASP A 52 -5.53 -3.67 -10.80
CA ASP A 52 -6.20 -3.10 -11.97
C ASP A 52 -5.67 -3.83 -13.21
N SER A 53 -6.04 -5.11 -13.35
CA SER A 53 -6.03 -5.74 -14.67
C SER A 53 -7.42 -5.52 -15.28
N PRO A 54 -7.61 -4.56 -16.19
CA PRO A 54 -8.74 -4.67 -17.10
C PRO A 54 -8.49 -5.94 -17.91
N LEU A 55 -9.21 -7.01 -17.59
CA LEU A 55 -9.24 -8.19 -18.46
C LEU A 55 -9.56 -7.71 -19.90
N PRO A 56 -8.81 -8.16 -20.92
CA PRO A 56 -9.15 -7.86 -22.31
C PRO A 56 -10.51 -8.45 -22.71
#